data_AF-A0A554K204-F1
#
_entry.id   AF-A0A554K204-F1
#
_cell.length_a   1.000
_cell.length_b   1.000
_cell.length_c   1.000
_cell.angle_alpha   90.00
_cell.angle_beta   90.00
_cell.angle_gamma   90.00
#
_symmetry.space_group_name_H-M   'P 1'
#
loop_
_entity.id
_entity.type
_entity.pdbx_description
1 polymer ?
#
loop_
_entity_poly.entity_id
_entity_poly.type
_entity_poly.pdbx_seq_one_letter_code
_entity_poly.pdbx_strand_id
1 'polypeptide(L)'
;VTIDTTNQWVGIGTAPTTDLEVQGTASASYLMTRNTIQVGGNASVAYSRFGVTATSHAGSIGADNDVMISGDLEVDASAAFDGFVRFGSNASVAGNFETAGNELVNKLVVGSSTASTTAFTAEFSNGTSSTSLYIGPTAGATKGTCLQMKDTTGAFAYVRINGTAFVISSVSCK
;
A
#
# COMPACT_ATOMS: atom_id res chain seq x y z
N VAL A 1 -31.54 35.60 -21.82
CA VAL A 1 -30.14 35.92 -22.18
C VAL A 1 -29.92 37.36 -21.81
N THR A 2 -29.03 37.59 -20.86
CA THR A 2 -28.66 38.94 -20.46
C THR A 2 -27.17 38.98 -20.58
N ILE A 3 -26.73 40.05 -21.18
CA ILE A 3 -25.37 40.15 -21.62
C ILE A 3 -24.78 41.13 -20.64
N ASP A 4 -23.94 40.63 -19.70
CA ASP A 4 -23.05 41.56 -19.01
C ASP A 4 -22.22 42.21 -20.08
N THR A 5 -22.47 43.47 -20.39
CA THR A 5 -21.68 44.18 -21.39
C THR A 5 -20.34 44.64 -20.80
N THR A 6 -20.19 44.64 -19.48
CA THR A 6 -18.98 45.07 -18.78
C THR A 6 -18.07 43.87 -18.44
N ASN A 7 -18.62 42.74 -17.98
CA ASN A 7 -17.85 41.52 -17.63
C ASN A 7 -17.92 40.38 -18.66
N GLN A 8 -18.55 40.61 -19.82
CA GLN A 8 -18.52 39.76 -21.04
C GLN A 8 -18.81 38.28 -20.82
N TRP A 9 -20.03 38.01 -20.45
CA TRP A 9 -20.38 36.72 -19.96
C TRP A 9 -21.78 36.42 -20.48
N VAL A 10 -21.90 35.28 -21.17
CA VAL A 10 -23.19 34.78 -21.64
C VAL A 10 -23.85 34.12 -20.46
N GLY A 11 -24.31 34.97 -19.56
CA GLY A 11 -25.37 34.55 -18.68
C GLY A 11 -26.61 34.48 -19.53
N ILE A 12 -27.18 33.30 -19.62
CA ILE A 12 -28.54 33.22 -20.13
C ILE A 12 -29.45 33.76 -19.03
N GLY A 13 -29.53 35.10 -18.88
CA GLY A 13 -30.41 35.74 -17.89
C GLY A 13 -29.77 36.83 -17.01
N THR A 14 -28.46 36.84 -16.75
CA THR A 14 -27.80 38.00 -16.11
C THR A 14 -26.42 38.24 -16.71
N ALA A 15 -25.91 39.43 -16.45
CA ALA A 15 -24.50 39.62 -16.32
C ALA A 15 -23.94 38.69 -15.21
N PRO A 16 -23.13 37.65 -15.47
CA PRO A 16 -22.49 36.89 -14.40
C PRO A 16 -21.65 37.81 -13.52
N THR A 17 -21.27 37.29 -12.38
CA THR A 17 -20.62 38.04 -11.30
C THR A 17 -19.44 37.26 -10.73
N THR A 18 -19.46 35.95 -10.94
CA THR A 18 -18.43 34.93 -10.75
C THR A 18 -18.67 33.80 -11.76
N ASP A 19 -17.89 32.73 -11.70
CA ASP A 19 -17.83 31.74 -12.79
C ASP A 19 -19.09 30.87 -13.02
N LEU A 20 -19.18 30.44 -14.27
CA LEU A 20 -20.22 29.66 -14.95
C LEU A 20 -20.71 28.43 -14.19
N GLU A 21 -22.03 28.39 -13.93
CA GLU A 21 -22.73 27.24 -13.37
C GLU A 21 -23.65 26.60 -14.42
N VAL A 22 -23.46 25.31 -14.68
CA VAL A 22 -24.30 24.53 -15.61
C VAL A 22 -25.15 23.55 -14.79
N GLN A 23 -26.42 23.89 -14.57
CA GLN A 23 -27.34 23.09 -13.74
C GLN A 23 -27.87 21.82 -14.43
N GLY A 24 -27.46 21.53 -15.67
CA GLY A 24 -27.87 20.35 -16.44
C GLY A 24 -26.69 19.55 -16.97
N THR A 25 -26.93 18.45 -17.70
CA THR A 25 -25.87 17.73 -18.41
C THR A 25 -25.13 18.70 -19.31
N ALA A 26 -23.93 19.07 -18.88
CA ALA A 26 -22.94 19.69 -19.71
C ALA A 26 -22.41 18.59 -20.64
N SER A 27 -23.23 18.20 -21.63
CA SER A 27 -22.75 17.38 -22.73
C SER A 27 -21.90 18.31 -23.60
N ALA A 28 -20.71 18.55 -23.13
CA ALA A 28 -19.68 19.10 -23.95
C ALA A 28 -19.09 17.90 -24.67
N SER A 29 -19.03 17.96 -26.00
CA SER A 29 -18.14 17.06 -26.73
C SER A 29 -16.71 17.16 -26.18
N TYR A 30 -16.38 18.29 -25.52
CA TYR A 30 -15.15 18.52 -24.76
C TYR A 30 -15.40 19.42 -23.52
N LEU A 31 -15.19 18.90 -22.29
CA LEU A 31 -15.16 19.69 -21.05
C LEU A 31 -13.74 20.24 -20.83
N MET A 32 -13.53 21.56 -20.99
CA MET A 32 -12.25 22.23 -20.73
C MET A 32 -12.38 23.24 -19.57
N THR A 33 -11.61 23.04 -18.49
CA THR A 33 -11.42 24.04 -17.42
C THR A 33 -10.03 24.67 -17.53
N ARG A 34 -9.88 25.95 -17.12
CA ARG A 34 -8.72 26.80 -17.46
C ARG A 34 -7.63 26.86 -16.36
N ASN A 35 -7.90 26.39 -15.14
CA ASN A 35 -7.02 26.53 -13.97
C ASN A 35 -6.80 25.19 -13.23
N THR A 36 -7.78 24.73 -12.45
CA THR A 36 -7.87 23.36 -11.95
C THR A 36 -9.20 22.78 -12.41
N ILE A 37 -9.29 21.47 -12.69
CA ILE A 37 -10.54 20.79 -12.32
C ILE A 37 -10.42 20.74 -10.82
N GLN A 38 -11.25 21.46 -10.11
CA GLN A 38 -11.34 21.27 -8.69
C GLN A 38 -12.58 20.43 -8.48
N VAL A 39 -12.37 19.17 -8.13
CA VAL A 39 -13.42 18.38 -7.50
C VAL A 39 -13.40 18.73 -6.00
N GLY A 40 -13.98 19.90 -5.67
CA GLY A 40 -14.13 20.44 -4.29
C GLY A 40 -13.13 21.54 -3.83
N GLY A 41 -13.62 22.80 -3.69
CA GLY A 41 -13.27 23.92 -2.75
C GLY A 41 -11.87 24.59 -2.62
N ASN A 42 -11.76 25.93 -2.80
CA ASN A 42 -10.55 26.77 -2.66
C ASN A 42 -9.74 26.57 -1.34
N ALA A 43 -8.51 26.04 -1.43
CA ALA A 43 -7.53 25.95 -0.33
C ALA A 43 -6.09 26.18 -0.84
N SER A 44 -5.15 26.59 0.04
CA SER A 44 -3.76 26.92 -0.28
C SER A 44 -2.91 25.77 -0.86
N VAL A 45 -3.48 24.57 -0.87
CA VAL A 45 -3.01 23.41 -1.65
C VAL A 45 -4.26 22.83 -2.33
N ALA A 46 -4.25 22.76 -3.67
CA ALA A 46 -5.37 22.24 -4.45
C ALA A 46 -4.87 21.11 -5.38
N TYR A 47 -5.32 19.88 -5.16
CA TYR A 47 -5.00 18.74 -6.03
C TYR A 47 -6.17 18.37 -6.92
N SER A 48 -5.88 18.13 -8.21
CA SER A 48 -6.70 17.36 -9.15
C SER A 48 -6.03 17.30 -10.52
N ARG A 49 -5.43 16.15 -10.91
CA ARG A 49 -5.33 15.64 -12.31
C ARG A 49 -4.93 14.15 -12.36
N PHE A 50 -5.65 13.43 -13.24
CA PHE A 50 -5.39 12.08 -13.75
C PHE A 50 -4.42 12.16 -14.97
N GLY A 51 -3.46 11.22 -15.08
CA GLY A 51 -2.13 11.38 -15.73
C GLY A 51 -2.02 11.37 -17.28
N VAL A 52 -0.81 11.63 -17.82
CA VAL A 52 -0.49 11.75 -19.27
C VAL A 52 0.57 10.77 -19.81
N THR A 53 1.22 10.03 -18.91
CA THR A 53 2.27 9.07 -19.27
C THR A 53 1.63 7.75 -19.67
N ALA A 54 2.11 7.08 -20.72
CA ALA A 54 1.71 5.71 -20.99
C ALA A 54 2.16 4.81 -19.82
N THR A 55 1.24 4.08 -19.19
CA THR A 55 1.60 3.13 -18.14
C THR A 55 2.50 2.04 -18.72
N SER A 56 3.59 1.71 -18.02
CA SER A 56 4.40 0.51 -18.32
C SER A 56 3.90 -0.71 -17.53
N HIS A 57 2.80 -0.58 -16.78
CA HIS A 57 2.21 -1.66 -16.01
C HIS A 57 1.36 -2.56 -16.91
N ALA A 58 1.78 -3.81 -17.08
CA ALA A 58 0.93 -4.86 -17.64
C ALA A 58 0.04 -5.42 -16.53
N GLY A 59 -1.28 -5.28 -16.63
CA GLY A 59 -2.21 -5.80 -15.62
C GLY A 59 -3.45 -4.93 -15.40
N SER A 60 -3.62 -4.46 -14.17
CA SER A 60 -4.87 -3.86 -13.64
C SER A 60 -5.22 -2.47 -14.16
N ILE A 61 -4.46 -1.95 -15.14
CA ILE A 61 -4.77 -0.73 -15.88
C ILE A 61 -4.71 -1.10 -17.36
N GLY A 62 -5.85 -1.49 -17.92
CA GLY A 62 -5.95 -2.04 -19.28
C GLY A 62 -7.30 -1.85 -19.96
N ALA A 63 -8.29 -1.24 -19.29
CA ALA A 63 -9.62 -0.93 -19.81
C ALA A 63 -9.88 0.58 -19.80
N ASP A 64 -10.86 1.00 -20.59
CA ASP A 64 -11.28 2.40 -20.76
C ASP A 64 -11.93 3.01 -19.51
N ASN A 65 -12.24 2.19 -18.51
CA ASN A 65 -12.80 2.58 -17.23
C ASN A 65 -11.80 2.61 -16.07
N ASP A 66 -10.49 2.46 -16.34
CA ASP A 66 -9.45 2.53 -15.32
C ASP A 66 -9.00 3.97 -15.06
N VAL A 67 -8.48 4.21 -13.85
CA VAL A 67 -7.99 5.52 -13.42
C VAL A 67 -6.47 5.47 -13.26
N MET A 68 -5.73 6.25 -14.05
CA MET A 68 -4.27 6.39 -13.93
C MET A 68 -3.88 7.68 -13.21
N ILE A 69 -3.09 7.54 -12.14
CA ILE A 69 -2.46 8.64 -11.41
C ILE A 69 -0.95 8.54 -11.64
N SER A 70 -0.35 9.53 -12.31
CA SER A 70 1.08 9.49 -12.69
C SER A 70 2.03 10.07 -11.62
N GLY A 71 1.48 10.62 -10.55
CA GLY A 71 2.20 11.15 -9.40
C GLY A 71 1.73 10.50 -8.09
N ASP A 72 1.97 11.18 -6.99
CA ASP A 72 1.57 10.70 -5.66
C ASP A 72 0.06 10.82 -5.44
N LEU A 73 -0.48 9.91 -4.64
CA LEU A 73 -1.84 9.97 -4.11
C LEU A 73 -1.74 10.13 -2.59
N GLU A 74 -2.16 11.29 -2.10
CA GLU A 74 -2.34 11.52 -0.67
C GLU A 74 -3.82 11.40 -0.30
N VAL A 75 -4.07 10.72 0.81
CA VAL A 75 -5.40 10.51 1.38
C VAL A 75 -5.31 10.87 2.85
N ASP A 76 -5.88 12.02 3.23
CA ASP A 76 -5.82 12.51 4.62
C ASP A 76 -6.53 11.58 5.62
N ALA A 77 -7.50 10.81 5.12
CA ALA A 77 -8.31 9.88 5.91
C ALA A 77 -7.97 8.42 5.55
N SER A 78 -8.98 7.57 5.41
CA SER A 78 -8.82 6.17 5.03
C SER A 78 -9.09 5.92 3.55
N ALA A 79 -8.38 4.95 3.00
CA ALA A 79 -8.69 4.33 1.71
C ALA A 79 -9.06 2.85 1.94
N ALA A 80 -10.05 2.35 1.21
CA ALA A 80 -10.46 0.94 1.24
C ALA A 80 -10.50 0.38 -0.19
N PHE A 81 -10.11 -0.88 -0.34
CA PHE A 81 -10.06 -1.57 -1.63
C PHE A 81 -10.68 -2.96 -1.46
N ASP A 82 -11.74 -3.27 -2.23
CA ASP A 82 -12.38 -4.60 -2.20
C ASP A 82 -11.52 -5.68 -2.89
N GLY A 83 -10.66 -5.24 -3.81
CA GLY A 83 -9.75 -6.08 -4.56
C GLY A 83 -8.31 -6.00 -4.06
N PHE A 84 -7.38 -6.45 -4.91
CA PHE A 84 -5.96 -6.42 -4.60
C PHE A 84 -5.36 -5.02 -4.79
N VAL A 85 -4.48 -4.62 -3.87
CA VAL A 85 -3.54 -3.50 -4.06
C VAL A 85 -2.16 -4.09 -4.37
N ARG A 86 -1.58 -3.71 -5.51
CA ARG A 86 -0.26 -4.21 -5.95
C ARG A 86 0.75 -3.07 -6.01
N PHE A 87 1.81 -3.17 -5.23
CA PHE A 87 2.95 -2.26 -5.26
C PHE A 87 4.06 -2.85 -6.13
N GLY A 88 4.57 -2.08 -7.09
CA GLY A 88 5.66 -2.50 -7.97
C GLY A 88 7.06 -2.40 -7.34
N SER A 89 7.19 -1.66 -6.24
CA SER A 89 8.44 -1.43 -5.50
C SER A 89 8.16 -1.53 -4.00
N ASN A 90 8.50 -0.52 -3.21
CA ASN A 90 8.31 -0.50 -1.77
C ASN A 90 6.90 -0.07 -1.37
N ALA A 91 6.38 -0.67 -0.30
CA ALA A 91 5.25 -0.19 0.48
C ALA A 91 5.69 -0.09 1.94
N SER A 92 5.41 1.03 2.60
CA SER A 92 5.78 1.27 3.99
C SER A 92 4.56 1.63 4.82
N VAL A 93 4.45 1.03 6.00
CA VAL A 93 3.40 1.32 6.97
C VAL A 93 4.08 1.83 8.23
N ALA A 94 3.67 3.01 8.71
CA ALA A 94 4.25 3.61 9.90
C ALA A 94 3.71 3.00 11.21
N GLY A 95 2.48 2.47 11.18
CA GLY A 95 1.83 1.78 12.29
C GLY A 95 1.80 0.26 12.10
N ASN A 96 0.71 -0.36 12.54
CA ASN A 96 0.52 -1.81 12.42
C ASN A 96 0.24 -2.21 10.96
N PHE A 97 0.84 -3.31 10.53
CA PHE A 97 0.46 -4.03 9.30
C PHE A 97 -0.22 -5.32 9.70
N GLU A 98 -1.53 -5.42 9.43
CA GLU A 98 -2.38 -6.52 9.87
C GLU A 98 -2.87 -7.33 8.66
N THR A 99 -2.69 -8.65 8.70
CA THR A 99 -3.15 -9.56 7.64
C THR A 99 -4.05 -10.64 8.23
N ALA A 100 -5.25 -10.82 7.67
CA ALA A 100 -6.16 -11.87 8.10
C ALA A 100 -5.81 -13.27 7.54
N GLY A 101 -5.10 -13.30 6.40
CA GLY A 101 -4.71 -14.52 5.70
C GLY A 101 -3.23 -14.86 5.86
N ASN A 102 -2.69 -15.61 4.89
CA ASN A 102 -1.28 -15.94 4.85
C ASN A 102 -0.44 -14.74 4.36
N GLU A 103 0.67 -14.47 5.05
CA GLU A 103 1.72 -13.56 4.58
C GLU A 103 2.88 -14.36 4.00
N LEU A 104 3.32 -14.02 2.78
CA LEU A 104 4.49 -14.61 2.14
C LEU A 104 5.61 -13.57 2.08
N VAL A 105 6.68 -13.80 2.85
CA VAL A 105 7.85 -12.90 2.91
C VAL A 105 9.11 -13.62 2.46
N ASN A 106 9.87 -13.01 1.53
CA ASN A 106 11.17 -13.55 1.11
C ASN A 106 12.26 -13.31 2.17
N LYS A 107 12.19 -12.18 2.87
CA LYS A 107 13.09 -11.81 3.97
C LYS A 107 12.29 -11.09 5.04
N LEU A 108 12.22 -11.69 6.23
CA LEU A 108 11.66 -11.06 7.41
C LEU A 108 12.79 -10.48 8.26
N VAL A 109 12.77 -9.16 8.46
CA VAL A 109 13.63 -8.49 9.43
C VAL A 109 12.72 -7.86 10.46
N VAL A 110 12.72 -8.42 11.67
CA VAL A 110 11.96 -7.89 12.80
C VAL A 110 12.96 -7.28 13.78
N GLY A 111 12.81 -6.00 14.09
CA GLY A 111 13.72 -5.26 14.98
C GLY A 111 13.82 -3.78 14.64
N SER A 112 13.88 -2.95 15.68
CA SER A 112 14.16 -1.50 15.62
C SER A 112 15.67 -1.26 15.78
N SER A 113 16.20 -0.18 15.20
CA SER A 113 17.56 0.31 15.51
C SER A 113 17.71 0.75 16.98
N THR A 114 16.60 0.85 17.70
CA THR A 114 16.53 1.06 19.14
C THR A 114 16.03 -0.23 19.79
N ALA A 115 16.86 -0.87 20.62
CA ALA A 115 16.45 -2.04 21.38
C ALA A 115 15.20 -1.71 22.20
N SER A 116 14.13 -2.47 22.03
CA SER A 116 12.95 -2.31 22.87
C SER A 116 13.30 -2.71 24.30
N THR A 117 13.10 -1.80 25.25
CA THR A 117 13.32 -2.07 26.68
C THR A 117 12.13 -2.76 27.33
N THR A 118 11.02 -2.97 26.60
CA THR A 118 9.76 -3.52 27.13
C THR A 118 8.93 -4.37 26.15
N ALA A 119 9.38 -4.66 24.92
CA ALA A 119 8.61 -5.41 23.93
C ALA A 119 9.48 -6.42 23.17
N PHE A 120 8.95 -7.62 22.98
CA PHE A 120 9.58 -8.70 22.23
C PHE A 120 9.82 -8.28 20.77
N THR A 121 10.94 -8.72 20.17
CA THR A 121 11.24 -8.48 18.76
C THR A 121 10.25 -9.17 17.81
N ALA A 122 9.54 -10.20 18.28
CA ALA A 122 8.38 -10.80 17.63
C ALA A 122 7.52 -11.47 18.71
N GLU A 123 6.22 -11.17 18.75
CA GLU A 123 5.27 -11.82 19.64
C GLU A 123 4.31 -12.68 18.82
N PHE A 124 4.27 -13.98 19.12
CA PHE A 124 3.31 -14.92 18.55
C PHE A 124 2.25 -15.22 19.62
N SER A 125 1.38 -14.26 19.95
CA SER A 125 0.31 -14.44 20.95
C SER A 125 -1.06 -14.09 20.37
N ASN A 126 -2.08 -14.90 20.70
CA ASN A 126 -3.49 -14.50 20.60
C ASN A 126 -4.33 -15.37 21.56
N GLY A 127 -4.74 -14.80 22.69
CA GLY A 127 -5.77 -15.36 23.57
C GLY A 127 -5.55 -16.83 23.97
N THR A 128 -6.64 -17.60 24.08
CA THR A 128 -6.68 -19.03 24.44
C THR A 128 -6.29 -19.99 23.31
N SER A 129 -5.68 -19.50 22.24
CA SER A 129 -5.30 -20.32 21.08
C SER A 129 -3.84 -20.79 21.16
N SER A 130 -3.55 -21.97 20.61
CA SER A 130 -2.17 -22.46 20.45
C SER A 130 -1.44 -21.61 19.41
N THR A 131 -0.40 -20.88 19.83
CA THR A 131 0.56 -20.30 18.90
C THR A 131 1.69 -21.30 18.66
N SER A 132 2.06 -21.51 17.39
CA SER A 132 3.12 -22.43 17.03
C SER A 132 4.00 -21.82 15.94
N LEU A 133 5.30 -21.96 16.10
CA LEU A 133 6.28 -21.61 15.08
C LEU A 133 6.66 -22.91 14.35
N TYR A 134 6.05 -23.15 13.19
CA TYR A 134 6.40 -24.29 12.35
C TYR A 134 7.63 -23.95 11.49
N ILE A 135 8.77 -24.50 11.87
CA ILE A 135 9.98 -24.49 11.06
C ILE A 135 10.09 -25.90 10.50
N GLY A 136 9.60 -26.13 9.29
CA GLY A 136 9.54 -27.46 8.66
C GLY A 136 9.53 -27.33 7.14
N PRO A 137 9.93 -28.38 6.43
CA PRO A 137 9.97 -28.31 4.98
C PRO A 137 8.54 -28.38 4.41
N THR A 138 8.38 -28.19 3.10
CA THR A 138 7.10 -28.44 2.43
C THR A 138 6.65 -29.89 2.64
N ALA A 139 5.33 -30.11 2.68
CA ALA A 139 4.75 -31.44 2.82
C ALA A 139 5.41 -32.45 1.85
N GLY A 140 5.93 -33.57 2.37
CA GLY A 140 6.60 -34.62 1.60
C GLY A 140 8.13 -34.54 1.55
N ALA A 141 8.76 -33.51 2.11
CA ALA A 141 10.22 -33.44 2.22
C ALA A 141 10.76 -34.31 3.37
N THR A 142 11.83 -35.05 3.10
CA THR A 142 12.46 -36.00 4.03
C THR A 142 13.60 -35.42 4.86
N LYS A 143 13.97 -34.16 4.59
CA LYS A 143 15.04 -33.45 5.29
C LYS A 143 14.44 -32.62 6.42
N GLY A 144 15.07 -32.69 7.59
CA GLY A 144 14.70 -31.84 8.73
C GLY A 144 15.07 -30.38 8.48
N THR A 145 14.52 -29.51 9.31
CA THR A 145 14.79 -28.07 9.35
C THR A 145 15.52 -27.71 10.63
N CYS A 146 16.12 -26.53 10.65
CA CYS A 146 16.73 -26.01 11.86
C CYS A 146 16.76 -24.50 11.86
N LEU A 147 16.97 -23.96 13.05
CA LEU A 147 17.29 -22.56 13.24
C LEU A 147 18.81 -22.38 13.17
N GLN A 148 19.26 -21.48 12.31
CA GLN A 148 20.67 -21.08 12.23
C GLN A 148 20.90 -19.84 13.09
N MET A 149 21.86 -19.92 14.00
CA MET A 149 22.24 -18.83 14.89
C MET A 149 23.75 -18.65 14.79
N LYS A 150 24.27 -17.46 15.12
CA LYS A 150 25.72 -17.28 15.30
C LYS A 150 26.06 -17.30 16.78
N ASP A 151 27.18 -17.91 17.14
CA ASP A 151 27.75 -17.82 18.48
C ASP A 151 28.48 -16.48 18.70
N THR A 152 29.04 -16.29 19.89
CA THR A 152 29.78 -15.07 20.25
C THR A 152 31.07 -14.85 19.45
N THR A 153 31.54 -15.87 18.73
CA THR A 153 32.69 -15.78 17.81
C THR A 153 32.26 -15.51 16.36
N GLY A 154 30.95 -15.51 16.09
CA GLY A 154 30.38 -15.34 14.76
C GLY A 154 30.25 -16.63 13.94
N ALA A 155 30.63 -17.78 14.51
CA ALA A 155 30.46 -19.08 13.86
C ALA A 155 29.00 -19.55 13.91
N PHE A 156 28.54 -20.26 12.88
CA PHE A 156 27.16 -20.76 12.85
C PHE A 156 26.98 -21.94 13.80
N ALA A 157 25.97 -21.85 14.66
CA ALA A 157 25.37 -22.93 15.43
C ALA A 157 23.99 -23.26 14.87
N TYR A 158 23.67 -24.54 14.83
CA TYR A 158 22.45 -25.06 14.23
C TYR A 158 21.61 -25.73 15.31
N VAL A 159 20.41 -25.19 15.53
CA VAL A 159 19.45 -25.67 16.52
C VAL A 159 18.39 -26.51 15.83
N ARG A 160 18.33 -27.81 16.14
CA ARG A 160 17.45 -28.79 15.47
C ARG A 160 16.89 -29.81 16.44
N ILE A 161 15.84 -30.49 15.99
CA ILE A 161 15.33 -31.70 16.65
C ILE A 161 15.91 -32.93 15.94
N ASN A 162 16.49 -33.86 16.69
CA ASN A 162 16.92 -35.17 16.20
C ASN A 162 16.17 -36.27 16.96
N GLY A 163 15.20 -36.91 16.30
CA GLY A 163 14.21 -37.74 16.98
C GLY A 163 13.36 -36.90 17.93
N THR A 164 13.55 -37.07 19.24
CA THR A 164 12.89 -36.27 20.29
C THR A 164 13.85 -35.32 21.02
N ALA A 165 15.13 -35.32 20.65
CA ALA A 165 16.15 -34.52 21.33
C ALA A 165 16.28 -33.13 20.71
N PHE A 166 16.35 -32.09 21.55
CA PHE A 166 16.76 -30.74 21.16
C PHE A 166 18.28 -30.66 21.13
N VAL A 167 18.86 -30.30 19.98
CA VAL A 167 20.31 -30.38 19.73
C VAL A 167 20.84 -29.06 19.19
N ILE A 168 21.94 -28.59 19.76
CA ILE A 168 22.80 -27.54 19.19
C ILE A 168 24.00 -28.22 18.54
N SER A 169 24.29 -27.91 17.28
CA SER A 169 25.34 -28.57 16.49
C SER A 169 26.13 -27.57 15.65
N SER A 170 27.41 -27.86 15.39
CA SER A 170 28.21 -27.17 14.36
C SER A 170 27.95 -27.70 12.95
N VAL A 171 27.18 -28.79 12.81
CA VAL A 171 26.88 -29.43 11.52
C VAL A 171 25.64 -28.79 10.91
N SER A 172 25.76 -28.33 9.66
CA SER A 172 24.67 -27.70 8.91
C SER A 172 23.49 -28.64 8.68
N CYS A 173 22.28 -28.09 8.63
CA CYS A 173 21.01 -28.82 8.54
C CYS A 173 20.64 -29.28 7.14
N LYS A 174 21.63 -29.61 6.32
CA LYS A 174 21.42 -30.11 4.97
C LYS A 174 20.57 -31.37 4.95
#